data_AF-A0A7S0NC59-F1
#
_entry.id   AF-A0A7S0NC59-F1
#
_cell.length_a   1.000
_cell.length_b   1.000
_cell.length_c   1.000
_cell.angle_alpha   90.00
_cell.angle_beta   90.00
_cell.angle_gamma   90.00
#
_symmetry.space_group_name_H-M   'P 1'
#
loop_
_entity.id
_entity.type
_entity.pdbx_description
1 polymer ?
#
loop_
_entity_poly.entity_id
_entity_poly.type
_entity_poly.pdbx_seq_one_letter_code
_entity_poly.pdbx_strand_id
1 'polypeptide(L)'
;GTNCVYTRANIIPLEVDALAVIETSVPFRTGSNGFVDLRLNIIQELEQSGTIHRNEMFSESIDNVHSIPGMLCLFPSVIIVFSAIMSKNVCFALFTGLVVGGTLISDYNPFIGFLRAGDTFLYDALQEADQGLLLFTWFMAGLVGVISRNGGALGLGKVFVRYATSARRAQVIAVLVGYLVFFDDYSSILIVGPTMRPVTDACGVSREKLAFFVDSTAAPVASVSILSTWIGFKLSVAQQLLHHMNIADDVFSILIRAIPYSFYPILAMSMVMLVAVSGKDFGPMLAAE
;
A
#
# COMPACT_ATOMS: atom_id res chain seq x y z
N GLY A 1 -8.87 11.83 -18.58
CA GLY A 1 -7.52 11.36 -18.23
C GLY A 1 -7.13 12.04 -16.94
N THR A 2 -6.90 11.27 -15.89
CA THR A 2 -6.61 11.77 -14.54
C THR A 2 -5.19 12.36 -14.51
N ASN A 3 -5.08 13.69 -14.54
CA ASN A 3 -3.81 14.38 -14.28
C ASN A 3 -3.67 14.61 -12.77
N CYS A 4 -2.45 14.48 -12.24
CA CYS A 4 -2.18 14.87 -10.86
C CYS A 4 -1.83 16.35 -10.83
N VAL A 5 -2.56 17.10 -10.00
CA VAL A 5 -2.31 18.52 -9.76
C VAL A 5 -1.51 18.63 -8.48
N TYR A 6 -0.41 19.39 -8.52
CA TYR A 6 0.36 19.71 -7.34
C TYR A 6 0.51 21.24 -7.27
N THR A 7 0.08 21.83 -6.16
CA THR A 7 0.30 23.25 -5.91
C THR A 7 1.56 23.38 -5.08
N ARG A 8 2.51 24.21 -5.53
CA ARG A 8 3.72 24.53 -4.77
C ARG A 8 3.26 25.27 -3.51
N ALA A 9 3.20 24.57 -2.37
CA ALA A 9 2.83 25.15 -1.09
C ALA A 9 3.92 26.15 -0.66
N ASN A 10 3.79 27.41 -1.08
CA ASN A 10 4.14 28.51 -0.19
C ASN A 10 2.99 28.60 0.81
N ILE A 11 3.31 28.37 2.08
CA ILE A 11 2.39 28.47 3.21
C ILE A 11 1.81 29.89 3.23
N ILE A 12 0.63 30.08 2.66
CA ILE A 12 -0.22 31.26 2.85
C ILE A 12 -1.59 30.70 3.24
N PRO A 13 -2.19 31.14 4.35
CA PRO A 13 -3.45 30.60 4.83
C PRO A 13 -4.56 31.05 3.88
N LEU A 14 -4.91 30.19 2.93
CA LEU A 14 -6.16 30.32 2.19
C LEU A 14 -7.27 29.78 3.08
N GLU A 15 -8.29 30.61 3.34
CA GLU A 15 -9.51 30.20 4.05
C GLU A 15 -10.10 28.94 3.41
N VAL A 16 -10.53 28.01 4.27
CA VAL A 16 -11.00 26.65 3.94
C VAL A 16 -12.10 26.65 2.85
N ASP A 17 -12.88 27.73 2.75
CA ASP A 17 -13.94 27.90 1.75
C ASP A 17 -13.40 28.01 0.31
N ALA A 18 -12.19 28.54 0.10
CA ALA A 18 -11.61 28.69 -1.25
C ALA A 18 -11.09 27.36 -1.81
N LEU A 19 -10.55 26.49 -0.95
CA LEU A 19 -10.09 25.15 -1.31
C LEU A 19 -11.26 24.23 -1.70
N ALA A 20 -12.38 24.32 -0.97
CA ALA A 20 -13.58 23.54 -1.24
C ALA A 20 -14.21 23.86 -2.61
N VAL A 21 -14.14 25.12 -3.06
CA VAL A 21 -14.64 25.54 -4.39
C VAL A 21 -13.80 24.92 -5.52
N ILE A 22 -12.47 24.84 -5.36
CA ILE A 22 -11.58 24.31 -6.39
C ILE A 22 -11.76 22.79 -6.57
N GLU A 23 -11.96 22.03 -5.48
CA GLU A 23 -12.16 20.57 -5.57
C GLU A 23 -13.53 20.15 -6.13
N THR A 24 -14.57 20.96 -5.91
CA THR A 24 -15.95 20.55 -6.20
C THR A 24 -16.51 21.04 -7.53
N SER A 25 -15.95 22.10 -8.13
CA SER A 25 -16.61 22.78 -9.25
C SER A 25 -15.94 22.64 -10.62
N VAL A 26 -14.66 22.27 -10.74
CA VAL A 26 -13.92 22.41 -12.01
C VAL A 26 -13.87 21.10 -12.83
N PRO A 27 -14.69 20.93 -13.89
CA PRO A 27 -14.60 19.75 -14.74
C PRO A 27 -13.29 19.74 -15.54
N PHE A 28 -12.50 18.66 -15.40
CA PHE A 28 -11.27 18.43 -16.16
C PHE A 28 -11.57 18.23 -17.65
N ARG A 29 -11.63 19.30 -18.44
CA ARG A 29 -11.66 19.24 -19.91
C ARG A 29 -10.25 19.36 -20.47
N THR A 30 -9.87 18.38 -21.28
CA THR A 30 -8.57 18.29 -21.95
C THR A 30 -8.58 19.21 -23.17
N GLY A 31 -7.63 20.15 -23.26
CA GLY A 31 -7.43 20.94 -24.47
C GLY A 31 -6.87 20.10 -25.62
N SER A 32 -7.00 20.58 -26.86
CA SER A 32 -6.62 19.84 -28.10
C SER A 32 -5.14 19.43 -28.18
N ASN A 33 -4.30 19.97 -27.29
CA ASN A 33 -2.85 19.71 -27.23
C ASN A 33 -2.47 18.72 -26.12
N GLY A 34 -3.45 18.08 -25.46
CA GLY A 34 -3.21 17.08 -24.41
C GLY A 34 -2.83 17.66 -23.03
N PHE A 35 -2.60 18.97 -22.94
CA PHE A 35 -2.44 19.69 -21.67
C PHE A 35 -3.81 20.18 -21.16
N VAL A 36 -4.09 19.95 -19.88
CA VAL A 36 -5.24 20.53 -19.18
C VAL A 36 -4.80 21.91 -18.69
N ASP A 37 -5.29 22.96 -19.33
CA ASP A 37 -5.01 24.33 -18.93
C ASP A 37 -5.96 24.73 -17.80
N LEU A 38 -5.62 24.31 -16.57
CA LEU A 38 -6.36 24.61 -15.33
C LEU A 38 -6.58 26.11 -15.12
N ARG A 39 -5.71 26.95 -15.69
CA ARG A 39 -5.79 28.40 -15.68
C ARG A 39 -7.10 28.91 -16.26
N LEU A 40 -7.56 28.35 -17.38
CA LEU A 40 -8.74 28.82 -18.09
C LEU A 40 -10.04 28.40 -17.39
N ASN A 41 -10.12 27.17 -16.90
CA ASN A 41 -11.36 26.68 -16.26
C ASN A 41 -11.62 27.35 -14.90
N ILE A 42 -10.58 27.53 -14.06
CA ILE A 42 -10.72 28.20 -12.76
C ILE A 42 -11.17 29.67 -12.93
N ILE A 43 -10.59 30.38 -13.90
CA ILE A 43 -11.00 31.77 -14.20
C ILE A 43 -12.47 31.83 -14.68
N GLN A 44 -12.90 30.86 -15.50
CA GLN A 44 -14.23 30.85 -16.10
C GLN A 44 -15.36 30.49 -15.12
N GLU A 45 -15.10 29.60 -14.16
CA GLU A 45 -16.06 29.26 -13.08
C GLU A 45 -16.15 30.38 -12.03
N LEU A 46 -15.03 31.01 -11.67
CA LEU A 46 -15.02 32.12 -10.70
C LEU A 46 -15.68 33.40 -11.25
N GLU A 47 -15.61 33.63 -12.57
CA GLU A 47 -16.32 34.73 -13.24
C GLU A 47 -17.84 34.50 -13.26
N GLN A 48 -18.29 33.24 -13.31
CA GLN A 48 -19.71 32.88 -13.22
C GLN A 48 -20.28 32.95 -11.79
N SER A 49 -19.47 32.71 -10.76
CA SER A 49 -19.89 32.83 -9.35
C SER A 49 -19.97 34.26 -8.82
N GLY A 50 -19.60 35.28 -9.62
CA GLY A 50 -19.77 36.69 -9.27
C GLY A 50 -18.83 37.21 -8.17
N THR A 51 -17.79 36.45 -7.81
CA THR A 51 -16.88 36.70 -6.67
C THR A 51 -15.53 37.27 -7.10
N ILE A 52 -15.48 38.26 -8.00
CA ILE A 52 -14.20 38.88 -8.39
C ILE A 52 -14.18 40.38 -8.11
N HIS A 53 -13.68 40.74 -6.92
CA HIS A 53 -12.79 41.89 -6.83
C HIS A 53 -11.40 41.40 -7.23
N ARG A 54 -10.88 41.93 -8.35
CA ARG A 54 -9.56 41.63 -8.91
C ARG A 54 -8.46 42.05 -7.91
N ASN A 55 -8.16 41.19 -6.94
CA ASN A 55 -6.99 41.35 -6.08
C ASN A 55 -5.77 40.73 -6.77
N GLU A 56 -4.75 41.55 -7.00
CA GLU A 56 -3.49 41.18 -7.67
C GLU A 56 -2.81 39.96 -7.02
N MET A 57 -3.00 39.78 -5.70
CA MET A 57 -2.54 38.63 -4.92
C MET A 57 -3.11 37.27 -5.37
N PHE A 58 -4.31 37.22 -5.94
CA PHE A 58 -4.92 35.97 -6.41
C PHE A 58 -4.45 35.58 -7.82
N SER A 59 -4.03 36.56 -8.63
CA SER A 59 -3.47 36.29 -9.97
C SER A 59 -2.12 35.58 -9.89
N GLU A 60 -1.33 35.88 -8.85
CA GLU A 60 -0.02 35.25 -8.60
C GLU A 60 -0.18 33.77 -8.16
N SER A 61 -1.28 33.43 -7.49
CA SER A 61 -1.60 32.07 -7.05
C SER A 61 -1.98 31.13 -8.20
N ILE A 62 -2.62 31.65 -9.26
CA ILE A 62 -3.06 30.85 -10.42
C ILE A 62 -1.87 30.57 -11.36
N ASP A 63 -0.89 31.47 -11.46
CA ASP A 63 0.27 31.29 -12.33
C ASP A 63 1.23 30.17 -11.84
N ASN A 64 1.04 29.63 -10.63
CA ASN A 64 1.90 28.61 -10.01
C ASN A 64 1.29 27.19 -9.96
N VAL A 65 0.22 26.90 -10.72
CA VAL A 65 -0.39 25.56 -10.77
C VAL A 65 0.25 24.72 -11.87
N HIS A 66 1.23 23.91 -11.49
CA HIS A 66 1.87 22.95 -12.40
C HIS A 66 1.08 21.64 -12.42
N SER A 67 0.65 21.21 -13.61
CA SER A 67 0.02 19.90 -13.82
C SER A 67 1.05 18.89 -14.31
N ILE A 68 1.21 17.79 -13.56
CA ILE A 68 2.00 16.64 -14.01
C ILE A 68 1.05 15.72 -14.79
N PRO A 69 1.39 15.32 -16.03
CA PRO A 69 0.57 14.40 -16.79
C PRO A 69 0.41 13.08 -16.02
N GLY A 70 -0.81 12.55 -15.94
CA GLY A 70 -1.09 11.36 -15.10
C GLY A 70 -0.23 10.13 -15.41
N MET A 71 0.20 9.98 -16.67
CA MET A 71 1.11 8.89 -17.06
C MET A 71 2.49 9.00 -16.42
N LEU A 72 2.98 10.22 -16.16
CA LEU A 72 4.27 10.43 -15.48
C LEU A 72 4.19 10.14 -13.98
N CYS A 73 3.01 10.14 -13.36
CA CYS A 73 2.85 9.79 -11.95
C CYS A 73 3.10 8.30 -11.67
N LEU A 74 2.97 7.44 -12.68
CA LEU A 74 3.32 6.02 -12.59
C LEU A 74 4.84 5.79 -12.70
N PHE A 75 5.58 6.76 -13.21
CA PHE A 75 6.99 6.60 -13.52
C PHE A 75 7.86 6.31 -12.28
N PRO A 76 7.73 7.00 -11.13
CA PRO A 76 8.47 6.67 -9.92
C PRO A 76 8.24 5.22 -9.48
N SER A 77 6.99 4.75 -9.49
CA SER A 77 6.62 3.38 -9.09
C SER A 77 7.25 2.33 -10.01
N VAL A 78 7.23 2.56 -11.33
CA VAL A 78 7.87 1.66 -12.30
C VAL A 78 9.37 1.60 -12.09
N ILE A 79 10.02 2.76 -11.86
CA ILE A 79 11.45 2.81 -11.56
C ILE A 79 11.78 2.06 -10.28
N ILE A 80 10.96 2.19 -9.22
CA ILE A 80 11.16 1.44 -7.97
C ILE A 80 11.16 -0.06 -8.27
N VAL A 81 10.14 -0.58 -8.96
CA VAL A 81 10.02 -2.02 -9.26
C VAL A 81 11.20 -2.49 -10.11
N PHE A 82 11.56 -1.73 -11.15
CA PHE A 82 12.68 -2.06 -12.02
C PHE A 82 14.02 -2.05 -11.28
N SER A 83 14.28 -1.00 -10.51
CA SER A 83 15.48 -0.87 -9.67
C SER A 83 15.55 -1.98 -8.62
N ALA A 84 14.42 -2.39 -8.02
CA ALA A 84 14.38 -3.48 -7.05
C ALA A 84 14.80 -4.81 -7.68
N ILE A 85 14.32 -5.12 -8.89
CA ILE A 85 14.67 -6.35 -9.62
C ILE A 85 16.14 -6.35 -10.03
N MET A 86 16.65 -5.22 -10.54
CA MET A 86 18.03 -5.11 -11.03
C MET A 86 19.05 -5.11 -9.88
N SER A 87 18.82 -4.29 -8.86
CA SER A 87 19.76 -4.13 -7.73
C SER A 87 19.61 -5.22 -6.68
N LYS A 88 18.48 -5.95 -6.65
CA LYS A 88 18.09 -6.87 -5.57
C LYS A 88 18.17 -6.21 -4.19
N ASN A 89 17.98 -4.88 -4.13
CA ASN A 89 18.07 -4.09 -2.91
C ASN A 89 16.89 -3.11 -2.83
N VAL A 90 16.03 -3.32 -1.83
CA VAL A 90 14.82 -2.53 -1.62
C VAL A 90 15.15 -1.09 -1.22
N CYS A 91 16.16 -0.87 -0.37
CA CYS A 91 16.56 0.47 0.05
C CYS A 91 17.04 1.31 -1.15
N PHE A 92 17.84 0.70 -2.03
CA PHE A 92 18.28 1.36 -3.26
C PHE A 92 17.10 1.68 -4.17
N ALA A 93 16.17 0.74 -4.35
CA ALA A 93 14.97 0.94 -5.16
C ALA A 93 14.12 2.11 -4.65
N LEU A 94 13.83 2.15 -3.35
CA LEU A 94 13.07 3.23 -2.72
C LEU A 94 13.78 4.58 -2.89
N PHE A 95 15.10 4.63 -2.69
CA PHE A 95 15.88 5.85 -2.89
C PHE A 95 15.81 6.34 -4.34
N THR A 96 15.97 5.44 -5.33
CA THR A 96 15.83 5.84 -6.74
C THR A 96 14.43 6.35 -7.08
N GLY A 97 13.39 5.73 -6.52
CA GLY A 97 12.02 6.22 -6.64
C GLY A 97 11.81 7.59 -6.05
N LEU A 98 12.37 7.84 -4.85
CA LEU A 98 12.32 9.13 -4.17
C LEU A 98 13.00 10.22 -5.00
N VAL A 99 14.20 9.95 -5.54
CA VAL A 99 14.91 10.89 -6.41
C VAL A 99 14.07 11.17 -7.66
N VAL A 100 13.56 10.15 -8.35
CA VAL A 100 12.73 10.31 -9.55
C VAL A 100 11.45 11.09 -9.25
N GLY A 101 10.72 10.76 -8.18
CA GLY A 101 9.56 11.54 -7.72
C GLY A 101 9.93 13.00 -7.44
N GLY A 102 11.04 13.23 -6.74
CA GLY A 102 11.57 14.55 -6.47
C GLY A 102 11.96 15.33 -7.72
N THR A 103 12.46 14.66 -8.76
CA THR A 103 12.75 15.30 -10.06
C THR A 103 11.48 15.77 -10.75
N LEU A 104 10.39 15.00 -10.69
CA LEU A 104 9.11 15.35 -11.30
C LEU A 104 8.47 16.55 -10.60
N ILE A 105 8.57 16.61 -9.27
CA ILE A 105 8.08 17.74 -8.46
C ILE A 105 8.97 18.99 -8.62
N SER A 106 10.23 18.82 -9.02
CA SER A 106 11.21 19.91 -9.16
C SER A 106 11.43 20.34 -10.61
N ASP A 107 10.34 20.45 -11.38
CA ASP A 107 10.35 20.93 -12.77
C ASP A 107 11.26 20.11 -13.70
N TYR A 108 11.31 18.79 -13.50
CA TYR A 108 12.15 17.84 -14.25
C TYR A 108 13.67 18.05 -14.08
N ASN A 109 14.10 18.80 -13.06
CA ASN A 109 15.52 19.00 -12.77
C ASN A 109 16.06 17.87 -11.87
N PRO A 110 16.94 16.98 -12.37
CA PRO A 110 17.42 15.84 -11.61
C PRO A 110 18.37 16.22 -10.48
N PHE A 111 19.12 17.31 -10.63
CA PHE A 111 20.05 17.75 -9.59
C PHE A 111 19.29 18.30 -8.38
N ILE A 112 18.29 19.15 -8.62
CA ILE A 112 17.43 19.67 -7.56
C ILE A 112 16.60 18.55 -6.93
N GLY A 113 16.05 17.64 -7.74
CA GLY A 113 15.29 16.49 -7.24
C GLY A 113 16.12 15.57 -6.33
N PHE A 114 17.40 15.35 -6.64
CA PHE A 114 18.32 14.60 -5.79
C PHE A 114 18.61 15.31 -4.45
N LEU A 115 18.87 16.62 -4.48
CA LEU A 115 19.08 17.40 -3.25
C LEU A 115 17.81 17.38 -2.37
N ARG A 116 16.65 17.59 -3.01
CA ARG A 116 15.33 17.56 -2.35
C ARG A 116 14.94 16.22 -1.76
N ALA A 117 15.39 15.12 -2.36
CA ALA A 117 15.21 13.79 -1.81
C ALA A 117 15.82 13.65 -0.41
N GLY A 118 16.97 14.28 -0.16
CA GLY A 118 17.65 14.21 1.12
C GLY A 118 17.22 15.28 2.13
N ASP A 119 17.09 16.53 1.70
CA ASP A 119 16.90 17.67 2.62
C ASP A 119 15.43 17.95 2.97
N THR A 120 14.50 17.67 2.07
CA THR A 120 13.09 18.05 2.19
C THR A 120 12.27 16.78 2.38
N PHE A 121 12.20 15.92 1.36
CA PHE A 121 11.26 14.79 1.37
C PHE A 121 11.57 13.76 2.46
N LEU A 122 12.84 13.41 2.66
CA LEU A 122 13.22 12.47 3.71
C LEU A 122 13.09 13.10 5.10
N TYR A 123 13.37 14.39 5.22
CA TYR A 123 13.27 15.12 6.49
C TYR A 123 11.81 15.28 6.93
N ASP A 124 10.94 15.73 6.03
CA ASP A 124 9.51 15.90 6.26
C ASP A 124 8.86 14.55 6.60
N ALA A 125 9.20 13.50 5.86
CA ALA A 125 8.71 12.15 6.15
C ALA A 125 9.10 11.64 7.55
N LEU A 126 10.26 12.07 8.08
CA LEU A 126 10.68 11.73 9.45
C LEU A 126 10.03 12.62 10.51
N GLN A 127 9.75 13.88 10.20
CA GLN A 127 9.06 14.80 11.11
C GLN A 127 7.57 14.47 11.25
N GLU A 128 6.90 14.18 10.14
CA GLU A 128 5.46 13.89 10.09
C GLU A 128 5.15 12.44 10.50
N ALA A 129 6.18 11.61 10.68
CA ALA A 129 5.99 10.24 11.13
C ALA A 129 5.33 10.21 12.51
N ASP A 130 4.21 9.51 12.60
CA ASP A 130 3.54 9.24 13.86
C ASP A 130 4.47 8.44 14.79
N GLN A 131 4.91 9.08 15.87
CA GLN A 131 5.82 8.50 16.87
C GLN A 131 5.21 7.25 17.52
N GLY A 132 3.89 7.24 17.71
CA GLY A 132 3.16 6.09 18.26
C GLY A 132 3.20 4.91 17.29
N LEU A 133 3.03 5.18 15.98
CA LEU A 133 3.18 4.16 14.94
C LEU A 133 4.60 3.62 14.88
N LEU A 134 5.62 4.48 14.90
CA LEU A 134 7.02 4.04 14.87
C LEU A 134 7.36 3.11 16.06
N LEU A 135 6.95 3.51 17.26
CA LEU A 135 7.14 2.70 18.46
C LEU A 135 6.38 1.36 18.37
N PHE A 136 5.13 1.39 17.90
CA PHE A 136 4.32 0.19 17.69
C PHE A 136 4.95 -0.76 16.68
N THR A 137 5.43 -0.25 15.54
CA THR A 137 6.09 -1.05 14.49
C THR A 137 7.37 -1.70 15.01
N TRP A 138 8.21 -0.97 15.75
CA TRP A 138 9.41 -1.55 16.37
C TRP A 138 9.07 -2.59 17.44
N PHE A 139 8.07 -2.32 18.27
CA PHE A 139 7.62 -3.27 19.28
C PHE A 139 7.08 -4.56 18.64
N MET A 140 6.21 -4.45 17.63
CA MET A 140 5.67 -5.59 16.90
C MET A 140 6.76 -6.37 16.18
N ALA A 141 7.70 -5.69 15.50
CA ALA A 141 8.84 -6.34 14.85
C ALA A 141 9.70 -7.12 15.87
N GLY A 142 9.96 -6.54 17.04
CA GLY A 142 10.68 -7.20 18.13
C GLY A 142 9.94 -8.43 18.67
N LEU A 143 8.63 -8.30 18.93
CA LEU A 143 7.77 -9.38 19.40
C LEU A 143 7.75 -10.55 18.41
N VAL A 144 7.53 -10.26 17.12
CA VAL A 144 7.52 -11.27 16.05
C VAL A 144 8.89 -11.93 15.91
N GLY A 145 9.98 -11.17 16.02
CA GLY A 145 11.34 -11.71 16.02
C GLY A 145 11.59 -12.69 17.16
N VAL A 146 11.17 -12.35 18.38
CA VAL A 146 11.28 -13.23 19.56
C VAL A 146 10.45 -14.50 19.38
N ILE A 147 9.18 -14.40 18.94
CA ILE A 147 8.31 -15.55 18.72
C ILE A 147 8.90 -16.49 17.66
N SER A 148 9.39 -15.91 16.55
CA SER A 148 10.00 -16.66 15.46
C SER A 148 11.26 -17.39 15.91
N ARG A 149 12.11 -16.74 16.71
CA ARG A 149 13.38 -17.31 17.20
C ARG A 149 13.18 -18.38 18.27
N ASN A 150 12.14 -18.27 19.09
CA ASN A 150 11.74 -19.33 20.05
C ASN A 150 11.19 -20.58 19.35
N GLY A 151 10.95 -20.54 18.04
CA GLY A 151 10.45 -21.67 17.28
C GLY A 151 9.00 -22.05 17.61
N GLY A 152 8.23 -21.13 18.23
CA GLY A 152 6.82 -21.40 18.57
C GLY A 152 5.99 -21.77 17.34
N ALA A 153 6.20 -21.05 16.24
CA ALA A 153 5.52 -21.29 14.98
C ALA A 153 6.00 -22.57 14.26
N LEU A 154 7.30 -22.90 14.36
CA LEU A 154 7.86 -24.20 13.93
C LEU A 154 7.28 -25.37 14.75
N GLY A 155 7.08 -25.16 16.05
CA GLY A 155 6.48 -26.13 16.98
C GLY A 155 5.02 -26.40 16.65
N LEU A 156 4.22 -25.37 16.37
CA LEU A 156 2.83 -25.51 15.93
C LEU A 156 2.74 -26.34 14.66
N GLY A 157 3.54 -26.04 13.63
CA GLY A 157 3.52 -26.83 12.40
C GLY A 157 3.88 -28.31 12.64
N LYS A 158 4.86 -28.61 13.50
CA LYS A 158 5.19 -30.00 13.91
C LYS A 158 4.02 -30.74 14.56
N VAL A 159 3.20 -30.04 15.36
CA VAL A 159 1.99 -30.62 15.97
C VAL A 159 0.95 -30.98 14.90
N PHE A 160 0.80 -30.15 13.87
CA PHE A 160 -0.18 -30.40 12.81
C PHE A 160 0.26 -31.50 11.82
N VAL A 161 1.57 -31.72 11.64
CA VAL A 161 2.12 -32.77 10.74
C VAL A 161 1.54 -34.15 11.03
N ARG A 162 1.32 -34.50 12.30
CA ARG A 162 0.79 -35.82 12.68
C ARG A 162 -0.62 -36.11 12.13
N TYR A 163 -1.34 -35.07 11.71
CA TYR A 163 -2.69 -35.19 11.13
C TYR A 163 -2.67 -35.19 9.59
N ALA A 164 -1.52 -34.93 8.98
CA ALA A 164 -1.36 -34.92 7.53
C ALA A 164 -1.20 -36.35 6.98
N THR A 165 -2.30 -37.10 6.96
CA THR A 165 -2.28 -38.51 6.51
C THR A 165 -2.63 -38.69 5.03
N SER A 166 -3.03 -37.63 4.32
CA SER A 166 -3.37 -37.67 2.90
C SER A 166 -3.07 -36.32 2.25
N ALA A 167 -2.92 -36.29 0.92
CA ALA A 167 -2.68 -35.06 0.14
C ALA A 167 -3.66 -33.95 0.52
N ARG A 168 -4.97 -34.20 0.47
CA ARG A 168 -6.00 -33.23 0.86
C ARG A 168 -5.82 -32.73 2.30
N ARG A 169 -5.52 -33.61 3.26
CA ARG A 169 -5.30 -33.21 4.66
C ARG A 169 -4.04 -32.36 4.81
N ALA A 170 -2.96 -32.71 4.12
CA ALA A 170 -1.72 -31.94 4.12
C ALA A 170 -1.93 -30.53 3.55
N GLN A 171 -2.71 -30.40 2.47
CA GLN A 171 -3.05 -29.11 1.85
C GLN A 171 -3.90 -28.25 2.81
N VAL A 172 -4.96 -28.81 3.39
CA VAL A 172 -5.80 -28.09 4.37
C VAL A 172 -4.98 -27.67 5.59
N ILE A 173 -4.10 -28.54 6.10
CA ILE A 173 -3.21 -28.19 7.20
C ILE A 173 -2.27 -27.05 6.81
N ALA A 174 -1.70 -27.06 5.60
CA ALA A 174 -0.82 -25.99 5.15
C ALA A 174 -1.53 -24.63 5.17
N VAL A 175 -2.78 -24.58 4.66
CA VAL A 175 -3.62 -23.39 4.69
C VAL A 175 -3.95 -22.96 6.12
N LEU A 176 -4.35 -23.89 6.98
CA LEU A 176 -4.67 -23.58 8.39
C LEU A 176 -3.46 -23.08 9.18
N VAL A 177 -2.28 -23.65 8.93
CA VAL A 177 -1.03 -23.18 9.54
C VAL A 177 -0.71 -21.77 9.04
N GLY A 178 -0.91 -21.47 7.75
CA GLY A 178 -0.83 -20.11 7.21
C GLY A 178 -1.80 -19.14 7.90
N TYR A 179 -3.05 -19.55 8.12
CA TYR A 179 -4.05 -18.75 8.82
C TYR A 179 -3.78 -18.56 10.31
N LEU A 180 -2.94 -19.39 10.92
CA LEU A 180 -2.56 -19.26 12.33
C LEU A 180 -1.28 -18.43 12.50
N VAL A 181 -0.33 -18.53 11.57
CA VAL A 181 0.96 -17.84 11.61
C VAL A 181 0.91 -16.57 10.75
N PHE A 182 -0.03 -15.66 11.05
CA PHE A 182 -0.31 -14.48 10.21
C PHE A 182 0.25 -13.16 10.75
N PHE A 183 1.15 -13.22 11.75
CA PHE A 183 1.67 -12.03 12.43
C PHE A 183 2.20 -10.96 11.47
N ASP A 184 2.85 -11.43 10.41
CA ASP A 184 3.48 -10.64 9.36
C ASP A 184 3.56 -11.50 8.09
N ASP A 185 3.34 -10.88 6.94
CA ASP A 185 3.31 -11.57 5.65
C ASP A 185 4.66 -12.22 5.33
N TYR A 186 5.79 -11.55 5.55
CA TYR A 186 7.11 -12.15 5.32
C TYR A 186 7.43 -13.27 6.31
N SER A 187 7.17 -13.04 7.59
CA SER A 187 7.46 -14.05 8.63
C SER A 187 6.63 -15.30 8.44
N SER A 188 5.36 -15.15 8.03
CA SER A 188 4.47 -16.27 7.72
C SER A 188 5.06 -17.17 6.62
N ILE A 189 5.58 -16.58 5.54
CA ILE A 189 6.16 -17.34 4.42
C ILE A 189 7.41 -18.10 4.85
N LEU A 190 8.29 -17.42 5.60
CA LEU A 190 9.55 -17.99 6.08
C LEU A 190 9.35 -19.14 7.09
N ILE A 191 8.24 -19.15 7.81
CA ILE A 191 7.92 -20.18 8.78
C ILE A 191 7.14 -21.32 8.13
N VAL A 192 6.01 -20.99 7.48
CA VAL A 192 5.05 -22.00 6.99
C VAL A 192 5.68 -22.82 5.87
N GLY A 193 6.41 -22.18 4.95
CA GLY A 193 7.05 -22.85 3.81
C GLY A 193 7.97 -24.00 4.23
N PRO A 194 9.08 -23.75 4.95
CA PRO A 194 9.99 -24.81 5.40
C PRO A 194 9.33 -25.84 6.32
N THR A 195 8.33 -25.43 7.11
CA THR A 195 7.64 -26.32 8.06
C THR A 195 6.70 -27.30 7.37
N MET A 196 5.97 -26.84 6.37
CA MET A 196 5.00 -27.65 5.63
C MET A 196 5.61 -28.43 4.48
N ARG A 197 6.73 -27.95 3.92
CA ARG A 197 7.47 -28.62 2.84
C ARG A 197 7.69 -30.12 3.04
N PRO A 198 8.27 -30.62 4.15
CA PRO A 198 8.47 -32.06 4.33
C PRO A 198 7.15 -32.84 4.42
N VAL A 199 6.07 -32.19 4.87
CA VAL A 199 4.74 -32.79 5.05
C VAL A 199 4.04 -32.94 3.71
N THR A 200 4.06 -31.87 2.92
CA THR A 200 3.47 -31.84 1.58
C THR A 200 4.25 -32.74 0.63
N ASP A 201 5.58 -32.72 0.70
CA ASP A 201 6.44 -33.61 -0.10
C ASP A 201 6.13 -35.09 0.22
N ALA A 202 5.95 -35.45 1.51
CA ALA A 202 5.60 -36.82 1.91
C ALA A 202 4.19 -37.25 1.47
N CYS A 203 3.28 -36.29 1.26
CA CYS A 203 1.92 -36.55 0.79
C CYS A 203 1.74 -36.41 -0.72
N GLY A 204 2.83 -36.18 -1.48
CA GLY A 204 2.80 -36.07 -2.94
C GLY A 204 2.20 -34.75 -3.45
N VAL A 205 2.30 -33.66 -2.69
CA VAL A 205 1.82 -32.33 -3.11
C VAL A 205 2.98 -31.53 -3.70
N SER A 206 2.75 -30.88 -4.85
CA SER A 206 3.78 -30.12 -5.58
C SER A 206 4.30 -28.91 -4.78
N ARG A 207 5.52 -28.47 -5.10
CA ARG A 207 6.16 -27.31 -4.44
C ARG A 207 5.48 -26.01 -4.85
N GLU A 208 5.04 -25.96 -6.10
CA GLU A 208 4.30 -24.88 -6.73
C GLU A 208 2.99 -24.63 -5.99
N LYS A 209 2.28 -25.71 -5.63
CA LYS A 209 1.04 -25.61 -4.85
C LYS A 209 1.26 -25.17 -3.41
N LEU A 210 2.31 -25.69 -2.77
CA LEU A 210 2.67 -25.19 -1.44
C LEU A 210 3.02 -23.71 -1.49
N ALA A 211 3.78 -23.26 -2.49
CA ALA A 211 4.12 -21.86 -2.67
C ALA A 211 2.87 -20.99 -2.86
N PHE A 212 1.90 -21.45 -3.67
CA PHE A 212 0.62 -20.79 -3.82
C PHE A 212 -0.14 -20.64 -2.50
N PHE A 213 -0.23 -21.69 -1.68
CA PHE A 213 -0.89 -21.62 -0.38
C PHE A 213 -0.18 -20.68 0.59
N VAL A 214 1.13 -20.77 0.67
CA VAL A 214 1.92 -19.96 1.60
C VAL A 214 1.81 -18.47 1.24
N ASP A 215 1.91 -18.12 -0.04
CA ASP A 215 1.78 -16.72 -0.51
C ASP A 215 0.35 -16.20 -0.32
N SER A 216 -0.65 -16.99 -0.74
CA SER A 216 -2.05 -16.59 -0.71
C SER A 216 -2.66 -16.59 0.69
N THR A 217 -1.96 -17.13 1.70
CA THR A 217 -2.34 -17.01 3.12
C THR A 217 -1.57 -15.92 3.86
N ALA A 218 -0.44 -15.45 3.33
CA ALA A 218 0.39 -14.44 3.97
C ALA A 218 -0.28 -13.05 3.97
N ALA A 219 -0.28 -12.37 2.81
CA ALA A 219 -0.79 -11.01 2.70
C ALA A 219 -2.31 -10.88 2.93
N PRO A 220 -3.18 -11.80 2.43
CA PRO A 220 -4.62 -11.73 2.67
C PRO A 220 -5.01 -11.81 4.15
N VAL A 221 -4.43 -12.74 4.91
CA VAL A 221 -4.76 -12.89 6.33
C VAL A 221 -4.23 -11.70 7.12
N ALA A 222 -2.98 -11.28 6.87
CA ALA A 222 -2.40 -10.11 7.51
C ALA A 222 -3.22 -8.83 7.24
N SER A 223 -3.86 -8.73 6.07
CA SER A 223 -4.72 -7.59 5.71
C SER A 223 -6.04 -7.53 6.48
N VAL A 224 -6.63 -8.67 6.83
CA VAL A 224 -7.92 -8.73 7.56
C VAL A 224 -7.72 -8.80 9.07
N SER A 225 -6.58 -9.30 9.50
CA SER A 225 -6.27 -9.48 10.91
C SER A 225 -6.10 -8.16 11.66
N ILE A 226 -6.72 -8.09 12.84
CA ILE A 226 -6.62 -6.94 13.76
C ILE A 226 -5.21 -6.86 14.38
N LEU A 227 -4.58 -8.02 14.61
CA LEU A 227 -3.25 -8.14 15.20
C LEU A 227 -2.21 -8.44 14.12
N SER A 228 -1.98 -7.49 13.21
CA SER A 228 -0.95 -7.61 12.17
C SER A 228 -0.04 -6.38 12.12
N THR A 229 1.10 -6.50 11.46
CA THR A 229 2.02 -5.37 11.19
C THR A 229 1.37 -4.27 10.35
N TRP A 230 0.37 -4.60 9.54
CA TRP A 230 -0.36 -3.68 8.67
C TRP A 230 -1.41 -2.81 9.39
N ILE A 231 -1.82 -3.17 10.61
CA ILE A 231 -2.88 -2.43 11.31
C ILE A 231 -2.46 -1.00 11.64
N GLY A 232 -1.20 -0.79 12.04
CA GLY A 232 -0.69 0.52 12.42
C GLY A 232 -0.69 1.50 11.24
N PHE A 233 -0.27 1.02 10.06
CA PHE A 233 -0.34 1.80 8.83
C PHE A 233 -1.78 2.19 8.49
N LYS A 234 -2.72 1.25 8.56
CA LYS A 234 -4.15 1.53 8.29
C LYS A 234 -4.74 2.55 9.27
N LEU A 235 -4.41 2.43 10.55
CA LEU A 235 -4.84 3.39 11.57
C LEU A 235 -4.30 4.78 11.29
N SER A 236 -3.01 4.91 10.99
CA SER A 236 -2.39 6.21 10.69
C SER A 236 -3.01 6.88 9.48
N VAL A 237 -3.17 6.15 8.37
CA VAL A 237 -3.81 6.68 7.16
C VAL A 237 -5.28 7.03 7.41
N ALA A 238 -6.04 6.18 8.08
CA ALA A 238 -7.44 6.44 8.38
C ALA A 238 -7.61 7.65 9.32
N GLN A 239 -6.73 7.80 10.32
CA GLN A 239 -6.72 8.96 11.21
C GLN A 239 -6.44 10.26 10.45
N GLN A 240 -5.46 10.25 9.53
CA GLN A 240 -5.19 11.41 8.67
C GLN A 240 -6.43 11.77 7.85
N LEU A 241 -7.09 10.80 7.20
CA LEU A 241 -8.29 11.05 6.40
C LEU A 241 -9.45 11.62 7.22
N LEU A 242 -9.71 11.05 8.41
CA LEU A 242 -10.79 11.52 9.29
C LEU A 242 -10.55 12.94 9.80
N HIS A 243 -9.29 13.26 10.12
CA HIS A 243 -8.88 14.61 10.49
C HIS A 243 -9.12 15.61 9.36
N HIS A 244 -8.77 15.26 8.11
CA HIS A 244 -9.03 16.11 6.95
C HIS A 244 -10.53 16.34 6.69
N MET A 245 -11.36 15.34 6.97
CA MET A 245 -12.82 15.42 6.79
C MET A 245 -13.56 16.04 7.99
N ASN A 246 -12.86 16.46 9.05
CA ASN A 246 -13.45 16.92 10.32
C ASN A 246 -14.45 15.93 10.95
N ILE A 247 -14.23 14.62 10.77
CA ILE A 247 -15.08 13.57 11.33
C ILE A 247 -14.44 13.08 12.63
N ALA A 248 -15.10 13.34 13.76
CA ALA A 248 -14.67 12.92 15.09
C ALA A 248 -15.21 11.53 15.44
N ASP A 249 -14.87 10.51 14.64
CA ASP A 249 -15.18 9.11 14.94
C ASP A 249 -13.94 8.35 15.43
N ASP A 250 -14.18 7.27 16.16
CA ASP A 250 -13.11 6.34 16.55
C ASP A 250 -12.59 5.58 15.32
N VAL A 251 -11.32 5.83 14.97
CA VAL A 251 -10.61 5.23 13.84
C VAL A 251 -10.62 3.71 13.92
N PHE A 252 -10.50 3.15 15.12
CA PHE A 252 -10.46 1.70 15.33
C PHE A 252 -11.82 1.04 15.03
N SER A 253 -12.92 1.64 15.51
CA SER A 253 -14.29 1.22 15.19
C SER A 253 -14.58 1.24 13.69
N ILE A 254 -14.16 2.31 12.99
CA ILE A 254 -14.29 2.40 11.53
C ILE A 254 -13.53 1.27 10.84
N LEU A 255 -12.31 0.99 11.28
CA LEU A 255 -11.48 -0.05 10.70
C LEU A 255 -12.09 -1.44 10.87
N ILE A 256 -12.69 -1.75 12.03
CA ILE A 256 -13.42 -3.00 12.25
C ILE A 256 -14.63 -3.09 11.31
N ARG A 257 -15.39 -2.00 11.15
CA ARG A 257 -16.53 -1.95 10.22
C ARG A 257 -16.11 -2.06 8.76
N ALA A 258 -14.86 -1.72 8.43
CA ALA A 258 -14.30 -1.83 7.09
C ALA A 258 -13.86 -3.26 6.73
N ILE A 259 -13.65 -4.14 7.71
CA ILE A 259 -13.19 -5.53 7.47
C ILE A 259 -14.09 -6.29 6.47
N PRO A 260 -15.43 -6.29 6.59
CA PRO A 260 -16.31 -6.99 5.64
C PRO A 260 -16.21 -6.48 4.20
N TYR A 261 -15.76 -5.24 4.00
CA TYR A 261 -15.57 -4.63 2.68
C TYR A 261 -14.21 -4.95 2.06
N SER A 262 -13.34 -5.69 2.76
CA SER A 262 -12.07 -6.18 2.24
C SER A 262 -12.28 -7.42 1.35
N PHE A 263 -12.91 -7.21 0.19
CA PHE A 263 -13.33 -8.29 -0.70
C PHE A 263 -12.15 -9.15 -1.19
N TYR A 264 -11.04 -8.54 -1.60
CA TYR A 264 -9.89 -9.28 -2.12
C TYR A 264 -9.32 -10.27 -1.09
N PRO A 265 -8.97 -9.87 0.14
CA PRO A 265 -8.48 -10.82 1.13
C PRO A 265 -9.45 -11.95 1.47
N ILE A 266 -10.74 -11.62 1.63
CA ILE A 266 -11.78 -12.60 1.97
C ILE A 266 -11.96 -13.62 0.83
N LEU A 267 -12.00 -13.13 -0.41
CA LEU A 267 -12.11 -13.97 -1.60
C LEU A 267 -10.85 -14.82 -1.80
N ALA A 268 -9.65 -14.27 -1.60
CA ALA A 268 -8.40 -15.01 -1.71
C ALA A 268 -8.33 -16.14 -0.67
N MET A 269 -8.64 -15.85 0.60
CA MET A 269 -8.70 -16.86 1.66
C MET A 269 -9.74 -17.95 1.35
N SER A 270 -10.95 -17.56 0.93
CA SER A 270 -11.96 -18.56 0.56
C SER A 270 -11.52 -19.41 -0.64
N MET A 271 -10.90 -18.81 -1.66
CA MET A 271 -10.37 -19.51 -2.83
C MET A 271 -9.29 -20.51 -2.46
N VAL A 272 -8.32 -20.12 -1.64
CA VAL A 272 -7.24 -21.00 -1.17
C VAL A 272 -7.79 -22.20 -0.40
N MET A 273 -8.74 -21.96 0.50
CA MET A 273 -9.40 -23.02 1.25
C MET A 273 -10.20 -23.96 0.34
N LEU A 274 -10.91 -23.41 -0.65
CA LEU A 274 -11.65 -24.19 -1.65
C LEU A 274 -10.71 -25.06 -2.49
N VAL A 275 -9.57 -24.54 -2.92
CA VAL A 275 -8.55 -25.30 -3.67
C VAL A 275 -8.00 -26.44 -2.81
N ALA A 276 -7.63 -26.16 -1.56
CA ALA A 276 -7.12 -27.18 -0.63
C ALA A 276 -8.13 -28.30 -0.33
N VAL A 277 -9.44 -27.99 -0.25
CA VAL A 277 -10.48 -28.99 0.02
C VAL A 277 -10.88 -29.75 -1.24
N SER A 278 -11.07 -29.04 -2.36
CA SER A 278 -11.56 -29.64 -3.60
C SER A 278 -10.47 -30.39 -4.38
N GLY A 279 -9.20 -30.02 -4.21
CA GLY A 279 -8.10 -30.55 -5.01
C GLY A 279 -8.20 -30.16 -6.49
N LYS A 280 -8.90 -29.06 -6.81
CA LYS A 280 -9.02 -28.55 -8.18
C LYS A 280 -7.93 -27.53 -8.45
N ASP A 281 -6.90 -28.00 -9.14
CA ASP A 281 -5.73 -27.20 -9.48
C ASP A 281 -5.92 -26.44 -10.78
N PHE A 282 -5.20 -25.33 -10.94
CA PHE A 282 -5.33 -24.43 -12.08
C PHE A 282 -3.98 -23.87 -12.53
N GLY A 283 -3.91 -23.47 -13.80
CA GLY A 283 -2.72 -22.84 -14.36
C GLY A 283 -1.47 -23.73 -14.29
N PRO A 284 -0.27 -23.14 -14.07
CA PRO A 284 0.99 -23.90 -13.98
C PRO A 284 1.01 -24.93 -12.84
N MET A 285 0.19 -24.73 -11.80
CA MET A 285 0.08 -25.66 -10.65
C MET A 285 -0.52 -27.00 -11.08
N LEU A 286 -1.53 -26.98 -11.96
CA LEU A 286 -2.14 -28.20 -12.49
C LEU A 286 -1.15 -29.03 -13.32
N ALA A 287 -0.18 -28.41 -13.98
CA ALA A 287 0.84 -29.13 -14.73
C ALA A 287 1.92 -29.77 -13.84
N ALA A 288 2.07 -29.28 -12.60
CA ALA A 288 3.06 -29.73 -11.64
C ALA A 288 2.55 -30.85 -10.71
N GLU A 289 1.25 -31.17 -10.76
CA GLU A 289 0.54 -32.08 -9.85
C GLU A 289 0.00 -33.31 -10.58
#